data_AF-A0A133VJ57-F1
#
_entry.id   AF-A0A133VJ57-F1
#
_cell.length_a   1.000
_cell.length_b   1.000
_cell.length_c   1.000
_cell.angle_alpha   90.00
_cell.angle_beta   90.00
_cell.angle_gamma   90.00
#
_symmetry.space_group_name_H-M   'P 1'
#
loop_
_entity.id
_entity.type
_entity.pdbx_description
1 polymer ?
#
loop_
_entity_poly.entity_id
_entity_poly.type
_entity_poly.pdbx_seq_one_letter_code
_entity_poly.pdbx_strand_id
1 'polypeptide(L)'
;MSGEKIVIIMGSEKDQEFTEPAIQLLEDFDLDYEVRVASAHKTPEELLDILNEYNEEDKVVYFTVAGRSDALSGFVDANTAFPVIACPPYSSKFNGADIFSSLRMPSGVGPLVVLDPENAALAAAKILAIDNPELSEKIDSYKESVKEKVKKSDENV
;
A
#
# COMPACT_ATOMS: atom_id res chain seq x y z
N MET A 1 23.92 -2.37 0.29
CA MET A 1 23.15 -1.63 -0.73
C MET A 1 21.75 -1.60 -0.17
N SER A 2 21.41 -0.56 0.59
CA SER A 2 20.05 -0.39 1.10
C SER A 2 19.21 0.06 -0.09
N GLY A 3 18.29 -0.80 -0.50
CA GLY A 3 17.41 -0.59 -1.65
C GLY A 3 16.11 0.09 -1.23
N GLU A 4 15.42 0.67 -2.19
CA GLU A 4 14.04 1.12 -2.02
C GLU A 4 13.16 -0.11 -1.75
N LYS A 5 12.38 -0.11 -0.67
CA LYS A 5 11.56 -1.27 -0.30
C LYS A 5 10.11 -0.90 -0.02
N ILE A 6 9.19 -1.72 -0.50
CA ILE A 6 7.77 -1.66 -0.15
C ILE A 6 7.45 -2.79 0.82
N VAL A 7 6.91 -2.47 1.99
CA VAL A 7 6.54 -3.48 2.99
C VAL A 7 5.02 -3.55 3.07
N ILE A 8 4.46 -4.61 2.50
CA ILE A 8 3.02 -4.89 2.54
C ILE A 8 2.71 -5.62 3.84
N ILE A 9 1.94 -5.00 4.72
CA ILE A 9 1.53 -5.59 6.00
C ILE A 9 0.03 -5.86 5.97
N MET A 10 -0.34 -7.12 6.12
CA MET A 10 -1.73 -7.58 6.16
C MET A 10 -2.16 -7.92 7.59
N GLY A 11 -3.39 -7.55 7.94
CA GLY A 11 -4.00 -7.89 9.24
C GLY A 11 -4.34 -9.38 9.38
N SER A 12 -4.48 -10.09 8.25
CA SER A 12 -4.75 -11.52 8.18
C SER A 12 -4.24 -12.10 6.86
N GLU A 13 -3.85 -13.39 6.86
CA GLU A 13 -3.54 -14.13 5.63
C GLU A 13 -4.69 -14.13 4.60
N LYS A 14 -5.94 -13.96 5.05
CA LYS A 14 -7.12 -13.89 4.18
C LYS A 14 -7.13 -12.67 3.27
N ASP A 15 -6.31 -11.67 3.57
CA ASP A 15 -6.21 -10.46 2.77
C ASP A 15 -5.22 -10.64 1.59
N GLN A 16 -4.55 -11.80 1.47
CA GLN A 16 -3.56 -12.06 0.43
C GLN A 16 -4.11 -11.92 -0.99
N GLU A 17 -5.26 -12.52 -1.28
CA GLU A 17 -5.91 -12.44 -2.60
C GLU A 17 -6.21 -10.98 -2.99
N PHE A 18 -6.55 -10.14 -2.01
CA PHE A 18 -6.79 -8.71 -2.25
C PHE A 18 -5.51 -7.95 -2.66
N THR A 19 -4.33 -8.42 -2.24
CA THR A 19 -3.04 -7.78 -2.57
C THR A 19 -2.44 -8.21 -3.90
N GLU A 20 -2.96 -9.24 -4.55
CA GLU A 20 -2.40 -9.77 -5.81
C GLU A 20 -2.26 -8.71 -6.92
N PRO A 21 -3.25 -7.82 -7.17
CA PRO A 21 -3.10 -6.77 -8.18
C PRO A 21 -2.00 -5.75 -7.83
N ALA A 22 -1.80 -5.49 -6.54
CA ALA A 22 -0.71 -4.64 -6.07
C ALA A 22 0.64 -5.29 -6.38
N ILE A 23 0.79 -6.56 -5.97
CA ILE A 23 2.02 -7.34 -6.17
C ILE A 23 2.39 -7.40 -7.66
N GLN A 24 1.43 -7.70 -8.53
CA GLN A 24 1.68 -7.76 -9.97
C GLN A 24 2.22 -6.44 -10.52
N LEU A 25 1.67 -5.30 -10.08
CA LEU A 25 2.16 -3.99 -10.54
C LEU A 25 3.57 -3.69 -10.01
N LEU A 26 3.90 -4.08 -8.78
CA LEU A 26 5.24 -3.91 -8.22
C LEU A 26 6.27 -4.76 -8.99
N GLU A 27 5.91 -5.98 -9.36
CA GLU A 27 6.72 -6.84 -10.22
C GLU A 27 6.91 -6.24 -11.62
N ASP A 28 5.84 -5.70 -12.23
CA ASP A 28 5.92 -5.03 -13.54
C ASP A 28 6.84 -3.79 -13.53
N PHE A 29 7.06 -3.19 -12.36
CA PHE A 29 7.98 -2.06 -12.17
C PHE A 29 9.39 -2.47 -11.71
N ASP A 30 9.64 -3.76 -11.49
CA ASP A 30 10.85 -4.31 -10.89
C ASP A 30 11.18 -3.68 -9.52
N LEU A 31 10.15 -3.49 -8.68
CA LEU A 31 10.30 -2.95 -7.33
C LEU A 31 10.44 -4.07 -6.29
N ASP A 32 11.39 -3.90 -5.37
CA ASP A 32 11.55 -4.81 -4.23
C ASP A 32 10.40 -4.60 -3.24
N TYR A 33 9.75 -5.71 -2.89
CA TYR A 33 8.68 -5.72 -1.91
C TYR A 33 8.78 -6.92 -0.96
N GLU A 34 8.18 -6.77 0.21
CA GLU A 34 8.05 -7.85 1.19
C GLU A 34 6.62 -7.90 1.72
N VAL A 35 6.08 -9.11 1.88
CA VAL A 35 4.74 -9.33 2.43
C VAL A 35 4.86 -9.88 3.85
N ARG A 36 4.21 -9.21 4.79
CA ARG A 36 4.16 -9.58 6.21
C ARG A 36 2.71 -9.70 6.67
N VAL A 37 2.49 -10.54 7.68
CA VAL A 37 1.18 -10.68 8.33
C VAL A 37 1.36 -10.38 9.82
N ALA A 38 0.67 -9.35 10.29
CA ALA A 38 0.61 -8.98 11.70
C ALA A 38 -0.65 -8.19 12.00
N SER A 39 -1.19 -8.35 13.20
CA SER A 39 -2.43 -7.73 13.61
C SER A 39 -2.22 -6.74 14.75
N ALA A 40 -2.50 -5.46 14.51
CA ALA A 40 -2.48 -4.45 15.57
C ALA A 40 -3.38 -4.78 16.79
N HIS A 41 -4.43 -5.60 16.58
CA HIS A 41 -5.31 -6.03 17.66
C HIS A 41 -4.84 -7.27 18.43
N LYS A 42 -4.09 -8.17 17.78
CA LYS A 42 -3.80 -9.51 18.31
C LYS A 42 -2.33 -9.74 18.60
N THR A 43 -1.46 -9.13 17.82
CA THR A 43 0.00 -9.30 17.83
C THR A 43 0.68 -7.92 17.69
N PRO A 44 0.39 -6.94 18.57
CA PRO A 44 0.92 -5.59 18.44
C PRO A 44 2.43 -5.52 18.70
N GLU A 45 2.99 -6.40 19.54
CA GLU A 45 4.43 -6.45 19.82
C GLU A 45 5.19 -6.95 18.59
N GLU A 46 4.70 -8.03 17.95
CA GLU A 46 5.27 -8.55 16.71
C GLU A 46 5.17 -7.54 15.56
N LEU A 47 4.11 -6.72 15.53
CA LEU A 47 4.01 -5.63 14.56
C LEU A 47 5.10 -4.58 14.79
N LEU A 48 5.39 -4.20 16.04
CA LEU A 48 6.50 -3.29 16.35
C LEU A 48 7.85 -3.89 15.97
N ASP A 49 8.05 -5.18 16.23
CA ASP A 49 9.26 -5.89 15.83
C ASP A 49 9.45 -5.87 14.31
N ILE A 50 8.38 -6.12 13.53
CA ILE A 50 8.39 -5.98 12.08
C ILE A 50 8.83 -4.56 11.68
N LEU A 51 8.26 -3.52 12.27
CA LEU A 51 8.64 -2.13 11.92
C LEU A 51 10.11 -1.85 12.25
N ASN A 52 10.61 -2.37 13.37
CA ASN A 52 11.99 -2.20 13.81
C ASN A 52 13.01 -2.80 12.84
N GLU A 53 12.67 -3.88 12.12
CA GLU A 53 13.53 -4.49 11.10
C GLU A 53 13.87 -3.51 9.96
N TYR A 54 13.03 -2.50 9.72
CA TYR A 54 13.17 -1.56 8.60
C TYR A 54 13.67 -0.17 9.03
N ASN A 55 13.92 0.05 10.33
CA ASN A 55 14.39 1.36 10.82
C ASN A 55 15.79 1.75 10.30
N GLU A 56 16.59 0.78 9.86
CA GLU A 56 17.92 1.01 9.29
C GLU A 56 17.90 1.22 7.77
N GLU A 57 16.74 1.05 7.11
CA GLU A 57 16.61 1.23 5.67
C GLU A 57 16.48 2.72 5.31
N ASP A 58 17.05 3.12 4.17
CA ASP A 58 17.04 4.53 3.75
C ASP A 58 15.67 4.96 3.20
N LYS A 59 14.95 4.04 2.53
CA LYS A 59 13.70 4.32 1.82
C LYS A 59 12.71 3.16 1.92
N VAL A 60 11.71 3.34 2.76
CA VAL A 60 10.60 2.39 2.94
C VAL A 60 9.28 3.07 2.65
N VAL A 61 8.36 2.34 2.02
CA VAL A 61 6.94 2.69 1.98
C VAL A 61 6.15 1.54 2.55
N TYR A 62 5.34 1.79 3.59
CA TYR A 62 4.44 0.78 4.12
C TYR A 62 3.13 0.79 3.34
N PHE A 63 2.65 -0.40 3.01
CA PHE A 63 1.33 -0.65 2.43
C PHE A 63 0.57 -1.52 3.42
N THR A 64 -0.43 -0.97 4.11
CA THR A 64 -1.22 -1.71 5.09
C THR A 64 -2.56 -2.15 4.50
N VAL A 65 -2.95 -3.38 4.83
CA VAL A 65 -4.24 -3.97 4.44
C VAL A 65 -4.96 -4.49 5.66
N ALA A 66 -6.04 -3.82 6.04
CA ALA A 66 -6.93 -4.27 7.10
C ALA A 66 -8.36 -3.81 6.84
N GLY A 67 -9.30 -4.74 6.97
CA GLY A 67 -10.74 -4.45 6.87
C GLY A 67 -11.39 -4.20 8.23
N ARG A 68 -12.67 -3.79 8.19
CA ARG A 68 -13.55 -3.57 9.36
C ARG A 68 -13.13 -2.40 10.24
N SER A 69 -12.32 -2.66 11.27
CA SER A 69 -11.78 -1.65 12.16
C SER A 69 -10.30 -1.59 11.86
N ASP A 70 -9.91 -0.68 10.98
CA ASP A 70 -8.53 -0.56 10.54
C ASP A 70 -7.66 0.12 11.60
N ALA A 71 -7.25 -0.68 12.60
CA ALA A 71 -6.23 -0.26 13.57
C ALA A 71 -4.82 -0.43 13.01
N LEU A 72 -4.63 -1.28 11.99
CA LEU A 72 -3.31 -1.59 11.46
C LEU A 72 -2.65 -0.36 10.85
N SER A 73 -3.37 0.33 9.95
CA SER A 73 -2.83 1.48 9.23
C SER A 73 -2.44 2.61 10.17
N GLY A 74 -3.31 2.96 11.11
CA GLY A 74 -3.02 3.99 12.11
C GLY A 74 -1.91 3.60 13.08
N PHE A 75 -1.82 2.32 13.45
CA PHE A 75 -0.75 1.84 14.33
C PHE A 75 0.62 1.89 13.63
N VAL A 76 0.69 1.45 12.38
CA VAL A 76 1.95 1.51 11.61
C VAL A 76 2.40 2.95 11.44
N ASP A 77 1.51 3.85 10.99
CA ASP A 77 1.82 5.26 10.78
C ASP A 77 2.26 5.98 12.07
N ALA A 78 1.63 5.68 13.21
CA ALA A 78 2.03 6.25 14.49
C ALA A 78 3.42 5.81 14.98
N ASN A 79 4.00 4.73 14.43
CA ASN A 79 5.24 4.12 14.89
C ASN A 79 6.35 4.15 13.82
N THR A 80 6.21 4.94 12.76
CA THR A 80 7.24 5.10 11.74
C THR A 80 7.31 6.54 11.23
N ALA A 81 8.48 6.91 10.70
CA ALA A 81 8.65 8.16 9.96
C ALA A 81 8.41 7.98 8.44
N PHE A 82 8.31 6.74 7.98
CA PHE A 82 8.12 6.40 6.57
C PHE A 82 6.66 6.59 6.13
N PRO A 83 6.41 6.86 4.84
CA PRO A 83 5.05 6.95 4.32
C PRO A 83 4.26 5.65 4.52
N VAL A 84 3.01 5.78 4.93
CA VAL A 84 2.08 4.65 5.09
C VAL A 84 0.89 4.83 4.16
N ILE A 85 0.59 3.80 3.37
CA ILE A 85 -0.57 3.73 2.47
C ILE A 85 -1.54 2.69 3.04
N ALA A 86 -2.73 3.14 3.41
CA ALA A 86 -3.83 2.31 3.86
C ALA A 86 -4.70 1.89 2.68
N CYS A 87 -4.81 0.58 2.43
CA CYS A 87 -5.67 0.00 1.42
C CYS A 87 -6.65 -1.00 2.05
N PRO A 88 -7.74 -0.51 2.66
CA PRO A 88 -8.71 -1.39 3.31
C PRO A 88 -9.52 -2.18 2.25
N PRO A 89 -9.68 -3.51 2.39
CA PRO A 89 -10.56 -4.28 1.51
C PRO A 89 -12.00 -3.75 1.55
N TYR A 90 -12.57 -3.49 0.38
CA TYR A 90 -13.91 -2.92 0.27
C TYR A 90 -14.99 -3.87 0.80
N SER A 91 -15.91 -3.35 1.62
CA SER A 91 -17.09 -4.08 2.10
C SER A 91 -18.38 -3.31 1.87
N SER A 92 -19.42 -3.98 1.38
CA SER A 92 -20.78 -3.43 1.34
C SER A 92 -21.54 -3.60 2.66
N LYS A 93 -20.96 -4.32 3.63
CA LYS A 93 -21.54 -4.49 4.97
C LYS A 93 -21.56 -3.14 5.70
N PHE A 94 -22.55 -2.96 6.56
CA PHE A 94 -22.75 -1.70 7.30
C PHE A 94 -22.71 -0.45 6.40
N ASN A 95 -23.15 -0.57 5.14
CA ASN A 95 -23.14 0.51 4.15
C ASN A 95 -21.73 1.12 3.92
N GLY A 96 -20.68 0.29 4.00
CA GLY A 96 -19.30 0.74 3.83
C GLY A 96 -18.78 1.66 4.94
N ALA A 97 -19.47 1.72 6.09
CA ALA A 97 -19.08 2.60 7.19
C ALA A 97 -17.72 2.23 7.82
N ASP A 98 -17.21 1.02 7.56
CA ASP A 98 -15.88 0.58 7.95
C ASP A 98 -14.77 1.45 7.35
N ILE A 99 -14.99 2.09 6.19
CA ILE A 99 -13.98 2.97 5.59
C ILE A 99 -13.60 4.17 6.48
N PHE A 100 -14.52 4.61 7.35
CA PHE A 100 -14.21 5.69 8.30
C PHE A 100 -13.09 5.30 9.27
N SER A 101 -12.87 4.00 9.51
CA SER A 101 -11.78 3.52 10.35
C SER A 101 -10.40 3.73 9.71
N SER A 102 -10.30 3.85 8.38
CA SER A 102 -9.06 4.23 7.69
C SER A 102 -8.97 5.74 7.42
N LEU A 103 -10.11 6.43 7.24
CA LEU A 103 -10.14 7.87 6.89
C LEU A 103 -10.04 8.82 8.08
N ARG A 104 -10.53 8.44 9.27
CA ARG A 104 -10.68 9.35 10.42
C ARG A 104 -9.64 9.07 11.51
N MET A 105 -8.43 9.58 11.28
CA MET A 105 -7.33 9.44 12.24
C MET A 105 -7.29 10.57 13.29
N PRO A 106 -6.75 10.29 14.49
CA PRO A 106 -6.45 11.32 15.49
C PRO A 106 -5.29 12.22 15.04
N SER A 107 -5.09 13.35 15.72
CA SER A 107 -3.99 14.27 15.42
C SER A 107 -2.63 13.60 15.58
N GLY A 108 -1.73 13.82 14.61
CA GLY A 108 -0.38 13.24 14.59
C GLY A 108 -0.26 11.88 13.91
N VAL A 109 -1.36 11.32 13.40
CA VAL A 109 -1.40 10.06 12.63
C VAL A 109 -2.11 10.34 11.31
N GLY A 110 -1.49 10.02 10.17
CA GLY A 110 -1.93 10.42 8.84
C GLY A 110 -1.56 9.48 7.69
N PRO A 111 -1.93 8.18 7.75
CA PRO A 111 -1.78 7.28 6.62
C PRO A 111 -2.59 7.77 5.40
N LEU A 112 -2.05 7.53 4.21
CA LEU A 112 -2.65 7.86 2.92
C LEU A 112 -3.64 6.76 2.51
N VAL A 113 -4.93 7.08 2.38
CA VAL A 113 -5.93 6.08 2.02
C VAL A 113 -6.06 5.96 0.49
N VAL A 114 -5.83 4.75 -0.04
CA VAL A 114 -6.02 4.39 -1.46
C VAL A 114 -6.77 3.05 -1.53
N LEU A 115 -7.99 3.06 -2.09
CA LEU A 115 -8.93 1.92 -1.95
C LEU A 115 -8.65 0.74 -2.86
N ASP A 116 -7.99 0.98 -3.99
CA ASP A 116 -7.72 -0.04 -4.99
C ASP A 116 -6.27 -0.52 -4.86
N PRO A 117 -6.01 -1.84 -4.78
CA PRO A 117 -4.69 -2.38 -4.47
C PRO A 117 -3.65 -2.04 -5.54
N GLU A 118 -4.01 -2.11 -6.83
CA GLU A 118 -3.12 -1.70 -7.94
C GLU A 118 -2.78 -0.21 -7.80
N ASN A 119 -3.76 0.64 -7.51
CA ASN A 119 -3.52 2.07 -7.29
C ASN A 119 -2.69 2.37 -6.04
N ALA A 120 -2.81 1.57 -4.98
CA ALA A 120 -1.99 1.69 -3.78
C ALA A 120 -0.51 1.35 -4.08
N ALA A 121 -0.26 0.30 -4.86
CA ALA A 121 1.07 -0.01 -5.39
C ALA A 121 1.61 1.12 -6.28
N LEU A 122 0.77 1.68 -7.17
CA LEU A 122 1.16 2.82 -8.00
C LEU A 122 1.50 4.06 -7.16
N ALA A 123 0.78 4.29 -6.06
CA ALA A 123 1.08 5.38 -5.14
C ALA A 123 2.42 5.16 -4.43
N ALA A 124 2.70 3.94 -3.97
CA ALA A 124 4.00 3.58 -3.39
C ALA A 124 5.14 3.78 -4.39
N ALA A 125 4.97 3.30 -5.62
CA ALA A 125 5.94 3.49 -6.71
C ALA A 125 6.21 4.98 -6.98
N LYS A 126 5.16 5.83 -7.00
CA LYS A 126 5.32 7.28 -7.18
C LYS A 126 6.08 7.97 -6.06
N ILE A 127 5.94 7.49 -4.82
CA ILE A 127 6.71 8.01 -3.67
C ILE A 127 8.19 7.70 -3.87
N LEU A 128 8.52 6.45 -4.24
CA LEU A 128 9.91 6.05 -4.50
C LEU A 128 10.49 6.75 -5.74
N ALA A 129 9.66 7.02 -6.75
CA ALA A 129 10.06 7.66 -8.01
C ALA A 129 10.52 9.12 -7.88
N ILE A 130 10.24 9.80 -6.75
CA ILE A 130 10.62 11.22 -6.54
C ILE A 130 12.12 11.44 -6.81
N ASP A 131 12.96 10.50 -6.37
CA ASP A 131 14.40 10.54 -6.56
C ASP A 131 14.92 9.38 -7.42
N ASN A 132 14.04 8.70 -8.17
CA ASN A 132 14.35 7.58 -9.04
C ASN A 132 13.82 7.84 -10.47
N PRO A 133 14.62 8.47 -11.35
CA PRO A 133 14.20 8.84 -12.70
C PRO A 133 13.79 7.65 -13.58
N GLU A 134 14.46 6.50 -13.43
CA GLU A 134 14.14 5.28 -14.19
C GLU A 134 12.74 4.77 -13.83
N LEU A 135 12.40 4.73 -12.54
CA LEU A 135 11.06 4.37 -12.08
C LEU A 135 10.01 5.40 -12.54
N SER A 136 10.35 6.68 -12.57
CA SER A 136 9.46 7.72 -13.11
C SER A 136 9.11 7.47 -14.59
N GLU A 137 10.09 7.07 -15.41
CA GLU A 137 9.86 6.72 -16.82
C GLU A 137 8.98 5.46 -16.98
N LYS A 138 9.17 4.44 -16.14
CA LYS A 138 8.29 3.25 -16.10
C LYS A 138 6.85 3.63 -15.77
N ILE A 139 6.65 4.49 -14.78
CA ILE A 139 5.31 4.99 -14.38
C ILE A 139 4.64 5.76 -15.52
N ASP A 140 5.37 6.60 -16.26
CA ASP A 140 4.80 7.37 -17.36
C ASP A 140 4.46 6.47 -18.56
N SER A 141 5.27 5.46 -18.83
CA SER A 141 4.98 4.42 -19.83
C SER A 141 3.72 3.62 -19.47
N TYR A 142 3.58 3.25 -18.20
CA TYR A 142 2.37 2.60 -17.69
C TYR A 142 1.13 3.48 -17.89
N LYS A 143 1.18 4.77 -17.55
CA LYS A 143 0.05 5.69 -17.76
C LYS A 143 -0.33 5.81 -19.23
N GLU A 144 0.64 5.86 -20.14
CA GLU A 144 0.36 5.91 -21.57
C GLU A 144 -0.30 4.61 -22.06
N SER A 145 0.16 3.45 -21.56
CA SER A 145 -0.47 2.17 -21.87
C SER A 145 -1.94 2.11 -21.43
N VAL A 146 -2.28 2.71 -20.28
CA VAL A 146 -3.66 2.80 -19.79
C VAL A 146 -4.51 3.68 -20.71
N LYS A 147 -4.00 4.84 -21.16
CA LYS A 147 -4.71 5.69 -22.13
C LYS A 147 -4.95 4.97 -23.45
N GLU A 148 -3.94 4.27 -23.96
CA GLU A 148 -4.06 3.49 -25.20
C GLU A 148 -5.07 2.35 -25.08
N LYS A 149 -5.13 1.67 -23.92
CA LYS A 149 -6.18 0.67 -23.65
C LYS A 149 -7.58 1.30 -23.75
N VAL A 150 -7.79 2.47 -23.13
CA VAL A 150 -9.08 3.18 -23.18
C VAL A 150 -9.46 3.58 -24.61
N LYS A 151 -8.53 4.15 -25.38
CA LYS A 151 -8.77 4.51 -26.80
C LYS A 151 -9.20 3.29 -27.62
N LYS A 152 -8.48 2.16 -27.48
CA LYS A 152 -8.83 0.91 -28.16
C LYS A 152 -10.17 0.35 -27.70
N SER A 153 -10.54 0.50 -26.43
CA SER A 153 -11.86 0.07 -25.95
C SER A 153 -13.00 0.84 -26.63
N ASP A 154 -12.83 2.15 -26.87
CA ASP A 154 -13.80 2.98 -27.57
C ASP A 154 -13.98 2.54 -29.04
N GLU A 155 -12.90 2.11 -29.71
CA GLU A 155 -12.97 1.55 -31.08
C GLU A 155 -13.77 0.24 -31.18
N ASN A 156 -14.00 -0.44 -30.05
CA ASN A 156 -14.69 -1.74 -29.99
C ASN A 156 -16.15 -1.64 -29.52
N VAL A 157 -16.68 -0.43 -29.32
CA VAL A 157 -18.10 -0.17 -28.95
C VAL A 157 -18.84 0.44 -30.14
#